data_AF-A0A929GDT4-F1
#
_entry.id   AF-A0A929GDT4-F1
#
_cell.length_a   1.000
_cell.length_b   1.000
_cell.length_c   1.000
_cell.angle_alpha   90.00
_cell.angle_beta   90.00
_cell.angle_gamma   90.00
#
_symmetry.space_group_name_H-M   'P 1'
#
loop_
_entity.id
_entity.type
_entity.pdbx_description
1 polymer ?
#
loop_
_entity_poly.entity_id
_entity_poly.type
_entity_poly.pdbx_seq_one_letter_code
_entity_poly.pdbx_strand_id
1 'polypeptide(L)'
;MSEKMILTLAIIGGTGKLGPGLAMRWAGAGYRVVIGSRKAKKAQRIADELNEALGIETIVGLENAEAASLADICVLTVKASAHEAIVDQLKGVLDGKIVVDTT
;
A
#
# COMPACT_ATOMS: atom_id res chain seq x y z
N MET A 1 6.32 -14.18 -25.73
CA MET A 1 5.55 -13.25 -24.89
C MET A 1 6.27 -13.16 -23.56
N SER A 2 6.81 -12.00 -23.17
CA SER A 2 7.35 -11.88 -21.80
C SER A 2 6.16 -11.95 -20.84
N GLU A 3 6.24 -12.81 -19.83
CA GLU A 3 5.32 -12.72 -18.68
C GLU A 3 5.39 -11.29 -18.14
N LYS A 4 4.24 -10.62 -18.12
CA LYS A 4 4.13 -9.30 -17.52
C LYS A 4 4.18 -9.51 -16.02
N MET A 5 5.32 -9.20 -15.39
CA MET A 5 5.43 -9.29 -13.93
C MET A 5 4.40 -8.35 -13.30
N ILE A 6 3.42 -8.91 -12.58
CA ILE A 6 2.47 -8.14 -11.79
C ILE A 6 3.12 -7.87 -10.45
N LEU A 7 3.57 -6.63 -10.25
CA LEU A 7 4.18 -6.19 -8.99
C LEU A 7 3.12 -6.03 -7.89
N THR A 8 3.53 -6.22 -6.65
CA THR A 8 2.74 -5.91 -5.46
C THR A 8 3.05 -4.50 -4.99
N LEU A 9 2.00 -3.69 -4.78
CA LEU A 9 2.11 -2.28 -4.40
C LEU A 9 1.66 -2.09 -2.94
N ALA A 10 2.53 -1.57 -2.08
CA ALA A 10 2.15 -1.13 -0.74
C ALA A 10 1.84 0.36 -0.71
N ILE A 11 0.75 0.74 -0.04
CA ILE A 11 0.40 2.14 0.20
C ILE A 11 0.55 2.42 1.70
N ILE A 12 1.69 2.98 2.09
CA ILE A 12 2.06 3.23 3.48
C ILE A 12 1.33 4.46 4.00
N GLY A 13 0.58 4.29 5.10
CA GLY A 13 -0.36 5.31 5.55
C GLY A 13 -1.60 5.42 4.65
N GLY A 14 -1.89 4.39 3.85
CA GLY A 14 -2.89 4.39 2.77
C GLY A 14 -4.36 4.49 3.19
N THR A 15 -4.66 4.78 4.47
CA THR A 15 -6.04 4.96 4.95
C THR A 15 -6.53 6.41 4.93
N GLY A 16 -5.72 7.32 4.38
CA GLY A 16 -6.08 8.72 4.10
C GLY A 16 -6.91 8.87 2.83
N LYS A 17 -7.12 10.10 2.32
CA LYS A 17 -7.92 10.31 1.09
C LYS A 17 -7.23 9.79 -0.17
N LEU A 18 -5.90 9.91 -0.24
CA LEU A 18 -5.12 9.51 -1.42
C LEU A 18 -5.07 7.98 -1.60
N GLY A 19 -4.84 7.25 -0.51
CA GLY A 19 -4.59 5.81 -0.56
C GLY A 19 -5.71 4.98 -1.20
N PRO A 20 -6.99 5.12 -0.82
CA PRO A 20 -8.09 4.41 -1.46
C PRO A 20 -8.23 4.74 -2.95
N GLY A 21 -7.96 6.00 -3.34
CA GLY A 21 -8.00 6.42 -4.74
C GLY A 21 -6.92 5.76 -5.60
N LEU A 22 -5.73 5.58 -5.04
CA LEU A 22 -4.63 4.82 -5.66
C LEU A 22 -4.94 3.32 -5.69
N ALA A 23 -5.34 2.74 -4.55
CA ALA A 23 -5.67 1.33 -4.42
C ALA A 23 -6.74 0.91 -5.44
N MET A 24 -7.83 1.68 -5.54
CA MET A 24 -8.90 1.40 -6.49
C MET A 24 -8.41 1.35 -7.94
N ARG A 25 -7.56 2.30 -8.35
CA ARG A 25 -7.03 2.38 -9.72
C ARG A 25 -6.06 1.26 -10.03
N TRP A 26 -5.14 0.96 -9.12
CA TRP A 26 -4.14 -0.08 -9.34
C TRP A 26 -4.73 -1.49 -9.26
N ALA A 27 -5.63 -1.73 -8.31
CA ALA A 27 -6.33 -3.01 -8.23
C ALA A 27 -7.23 -3.23 -9.47
N GLY A 28 -7.94 -2.20 -9.94
CA GLY A 28 -8.70 -2.24 -11.19
C GLY A 28 -7.84 -2.46 -12.45
N ALA A 29 -6.54 -2.13 -12.38
CA ALA A 29 -5.56 -2.42 -13.43
C ALA A 29 -4.90 -3.82 -13.29
N GLY A 30 -5.31 -4.61 -12.29
CA GLY A 30 -4.85 -5.99 -12.06
C GLY A 30 -3.66 -6.13 -11.13
N TYR A 31 -3.20 -5.06 -10.46
CA TYR A 31 -2.13 -5.15 -9.47
C TYR A 31 -2.65 -5.72 -8.13
N ARG A 32 -1.77 -6.43 -7.41
CA ARG A 32 -1.99 -6.70 -5.98
C ARG A 32 -1.66 -5.44 -5.19
N VAL A 33 -2.56 -5.06 -4.29
CA VAL A 33 -2.40 -3.84 -3.48
C VAL A 33 -2.48 -4.19 -2.00
N VAL A 34 -1.53 -3.67 -1.22
CA VAL A 34 -1.54 -3.79 0.25
C VAL A 34 -1.66 -2.40 0.87
N ILE A 35 -2.75 -2.15 1.56
CA ILE A 35 -2.98 -0.90 2.29
C ILE A 35 -2.30 -1.00 3.65
N GLY A 36 -1.31 -0.15 3.89
CA GLY A 36 -0.60 -0.06 5.17
C GLY A 36 -1.24 0.96 6.11
N SER A 37 -1.33 0.61 7.40
CA SER A 37 -1.79 1.50 8.46
C SER A 37 -1.03 1.27 9.77
N ARG A 38 -1.08 2.25 10.68
CA ARG A 38 -0.71 2.03 12.10
C ARG A 38 -1.76 1.23 12.86
N LYS A 39 -2.92 1.00 12.24
CA LYS A 39 -4.04 0.24 12.78
C LYS A 39 -4.48 -0.77 11.72
N ALA A 40 -4.01 -2.02 11.79
CA ALA A 40 -4.30 -3.06 10.80
C ALA A 40 -5.80 -3.16 10.49
N LYS A 41 -6.65 -3.23 11.51
CA LYS A 41 -8.12 -3.29 11.37
C LYS A 41 -8.70 -2.15 10.51
N LYS A 42 -8.12 -0.95 10.56
CA LYS A 42 -8.56 0.18 9.73
C LYS A 42 -8.19 -0.03 8.27
N ALA A 43 -6.99 -0.55 7.99
CA ALA A 43 -6.58 -0.89 6.64
C ALA A 43 -7.44 -2.02 6.08
N GLN A 44 -7.66 -3.08 6.86
CA GLN A 44 -8.47 -4.23 6.44
C GLN A 44 -9.87 -3.79 6.04
N ARG A 45 -10.55 -2.99 6.88
CA ARG A 45 -11.89 -2.48 6.55
C ARG A 45 -11.93 -1.73 5.21
N ILE A 46 -10.95 -0.88 4.93
CA ILE A 46 -10.87 -0.13 3.67
C ILE A 46 -10.58 -1.07 2.50
N ALA A 47 -9.72 -2.07 2.68
CA ALA A 47 -9.44 -3.06 1.66
C ALA A 47 -10.72 -3.86 1.31
N ASP A 48 -11.49 -4.27 2.32
CA ASP A 48 -12.76 -4.99 2.14
C ASP A 48 -13.78 -4.13 1.39
N GLU A 49 -13.97 -2.87 1.79
CA GLU A 49 -14.86 -1.90 1.13
C GLU A 49 -14.49 -1.70 -0.36
N LEU A 50 -13.20 -1.64 -0.69
CA LEU A 50 -12.72 -1.46 -2.06
C LEU A 50 -12.83 -2.74 -2.90
N ASN A 51 -12.54 -3.89 -2.30
CA ASN A 51 -12.71 -5.21 -2.91
C ASN A 51 -14.18 -5.44 -3.28
N GLU A 52 -15.11 -5.16 -2.36
CA GLU A 52 -16.55 -5.23 -2.59
C GLU A 52 -16.98 -4.30 -3.74
N ALA A 53 -16.53 -3.04 -3.72
CA ALA A 53 -16.88 -2.06 -4.75
C ALA A 53 -16.36 -2.43 -6.15
N LEU A 54 -15.26 -3.18 -6.25
CA LEU A 54 -14.65 -3.60 -7.51
C LEU A 54 -15.02 -5.03 -7.93
N GLY A 55 -15.63 -5.83 -7.04
CA GLY A 55 -15.88 -7.25 -7.27
C GLY A 55 -14.60 -8.08 -7.39
N ILE A 56 -13.57 -7.76 -6.59
CA ILE A 56 -12.26 -8.43 -6.58
C ILE A 56 -11.83 -8.79 -5.14
N GLU A 57 -10.72 -9.51 -4.99
CA GLU A 57 -10.15 -9.88 -3.68
C GLU A 57 -8.63 -9.62 -3.60
N THR A 58 -8.10 -8.72 -4.43
CA THR A 58 -6.65 -8.49 -4.57
C THR A 58 -6.10 -7.37 -3.69
N ILE A 59 -6.97 -6.66 -2.97
CA ILE A 59 -6.56 -5.63 -2.01
C ILE A 59 -6.53 -6.24 -0.61
N VAL A 60 -5.44 -6.07 0.12
CA VAL A 60 -5.30 -6.54 1.52
C VAL A 60 -4.96 -5.36 2.42
N GLY A 61 -5.42 -5.35 3.67
CA GLY A 61 -5.11 -4.28 4.63
C GLY A 61 -4.31 -4.78 5.84
N LEU A 62 -3.10 -4.26 6.03
CA LEU A 62 -2.16 -4.73 7.05
C LEU A 62 -1.55 -3.57 7.86
N GLU A 63 -0.66 -3.91 8.80
CA GLU A 63 0.23 -2.91 9.39
C GLU A 63 1.25 -2.39 8.37
N ASN A 64 1.73 -1.15 8.54
CA ASN A 64 2.68 -0.53 7.61
C ASN A 64 3.93 -1.39 7.35
N ALA A 65 4.51 -1.99 8.40
CA ALA A 65 5.73 -2.79 8.27
C ALA A 65 5.51 -4.08 7.46
N GLU A 66 4.38 -4.75 7.69
CA GLU A 66 3.99 -5.95 6.97
C GLU A 66 3.58 -5.63 5.52
N ALA A 67 2.88 -4.52 5.30
CA ALA A 67 2.59 -4.05 3.95
C ALA A 67 3.89 -3.79 3.16
N ALA A 68 4.86 -3.10 3.77
CA ALA A 68 6.15 -2.83 3.15
C ALA A 68 6.94 -4.10 2.84
N SER A 69 6.88 -5.13 3.70
CA SER A 69 7.65 -6.36 3.50
C SER A 69 7.14 -7.18 2.32
N LEU A 70 5.83 -7.18 2.08
CA LEU A 70 5.17 -7.94 1.00
C LEU A 70 5.23 -7.27 -0.38
N ALA A 71 5.57 -5.98 -0.45
CA ALA A 71 5.49 -5.22 -1.69
C ALA A 71 6.82 -5.11 -2.45
N ASP A 72 6.74 -4.97 -3.77
CA ASP A 72 7.88 -4.62 -4.63
C ASP A 72 8.07 -3.10 -4.68
N ILE A 73 6.96 -2.36 -4.61
CA ILE A 73 6.93 -0.88 -4.62
C ILE A 73 6.18 -0.39 -3.38
N CYS A 74 6.81 0.50 -2.61
CA CYS A 74 6.21 1.16 -1.47
C CYS A 74 5.91 2.63 -1.77
N VAL A 75 4.66 3.03 -1.63
CA VAL A 75 4.19 4.41 -1.85
C VAL A 75 3.89 5.06 -0.51
N LEU A 76 4.62 6.12 -0.17
CA LEU A 76 4.42 6.87 1.07
C LEU A 76 3.31 7.90 0.88
N THR A 77 2.18 7.69 1.56
CA THR A 77 1.01 8.61 1.55
C THR A 77 0.72 9.14 2.95
N VAL A 78 1.77 9.41 3.72
CA VAL A 78 1.67 9.93 5.10
C VAL A 78 1.59 11.46 5.09
N LYS A 79 1.33 12.06 6.25
CA LYS A 79 1.46 13.51 6.40
C LYS A 79 2.95 13.87 6.55
N ALA A 80 3.34 15.06 6.11
CA ALA A 80 4.71 15.57 6.28
C ALA A 80 5.23 15.42 7.71
N SER A 81 4.40 15.69 8.72
CA SER A 81 4.77 15.56 10.14
C SER A 81 5.07 14.12 10.62
N ALA A 82 4.78 13.10 9.82
CA ALA A 82 4.98 11.69 10.13
C ALA A 82 5.95 11.00 9.17
N HIS A 83 6.54 11.76 8.23
CA HIS A 83 7.39 11.24 7.16
C HIS A 83 8.69 10.63 7.69
N GLU A 84 9.49 11.42 8.40
CA GLU A 84 10.78 10.98 8.94
C GLU A 84 10.62 9.73 9.81
N ALA A 85 9.66 9.77 10.74
CA ALA A 85 9.37 8.65 11.63
C ALA A 85 8.99 7.36 10.89
N ILE A 86 8.22 7.45 9.79
CA ILE A 86 7.84 6.25 9.04
C ILE A 86 8.99 5.70 8.21
N VAL A 87 9.84 6.57 7.64
CA VAL A 87 11.02 6.14 6.91
C VAL A 87 12.01 5.46 7.85
N ASP A 88 12.25 6.05 9.02
CA ASP A 88 13.14 5.46 10.04
C ASP A 88 12.65 4.11 10.52
N GLN A 89 11.33 3.97 10.73
CA GLN A 89 10.72 2.70 11.13
C GLN A 89 10.87 1.62 10.04
N LEU A 90 10.77 2.00 8.76
CA LEU A 90 10.70 1.05 7.65
C LEU A 90 12.01 0.85 6.91
N LYS A 91 13.07 1.61 7.20
CA LYS A 91 14.34 1.60 6.44
C LYS A 91 14.94 0.21 6.18
N GLY A 92 14.84 -0.70 7.14
CA GLY A 92 15.36 -2.07 6.96
C GLY A 92 14.53 -2.92 5.99
N VAL A 93 13.24 -2.62 5.84
CA VAL A 93 12.31 -3.34 4.95
C VAL A 93 12.25 -2.69 3.57
N LEU A 94 12.54 -1.40 3.47
CA LEU A 94 12.55 -0.64 2.22
C LEU A 94 13.83 -0.84 1.39
N ASP A 95 14.88 -1.43 1.98
CA ASP A 95 16.15 -1.63 1.28
C ASP A 95 15.97 -2.48 0.01
N GLY A 96 16.56 -2.01 -1.08
CA GLY A 96 16.43 -2.63 -2.41
C GLY A 96 15.06 -2.50 -3.08
N LYS A 97 14.06 -1.84 -2.48
CA LYS A 97 12.71 -1.64 -3.04
C LYS A 97 12.56 -0.30 -3.71
N ILE A 98 11.60 -0.19 -4.63
CA ILE A 98 11.21 1.12 -5.18
C ILE A 98 10.35 1.84 -4.15
N VAL A 99 10.77 3.05 -3.79
CA VAL A 99 10.01 3.93 -2.90
C VAL A 99 9.51 5.13 -3.70
N VAL A 100 8.20 5.38 -3.65
CA VAL A 100 7.56 6.54 -4.27
C VAL A 100 7.04 7.43 -3.15
N ASP A 101 7.47 8.68 -3.13
CA ASP A 101 7.03 9.66 -2.15
C ASP A 101 6.00 10.62 -2.71
N THR A 102 4.92 10.84 -1.96
CA THR A 102 3.82 11.75 -2.32
C THR A 102 3.55 12.79 -1.24
N THR A 103 4.44 12.88 -0.26
CA THR A 103 4.29 13.64 0.98
C THR A 103 4.60 15.13 0.83
#